data_AF-A0A920PJ04-F1
#
_entry.id   AF-A0A920PJ04-F1
#
_cell.length_a   1.000
_cell.length_b   1.000
_cell.length_c   1.000
_cell.angle_alpha   90.00
_cell.angle_beta   90.00
_cell.angle_gamma   90.00
#
_symmetry.space_group_name_H-M   'P 1'
#
loop_
_entity.id
_entity.type
_entity.pdbx_description
1 polymer ?
#
loop_
_entity_poly.entity_id
_entity_poly.type
_entity_poly.pdbx_seq_one_letter_code
_entity_poly.pdbx_strand_id
1 'polypeptide(L)'
;MEGEFSATRSMSEESTGTMNSLLSAKQTLTEEMKRLLKNYNPIDDTTVGGIPLDSEYIIFVIDTSGSMYQGPWNLVIQKITETLSVYPRVKGIQVLNDEGEYMFGTYSGRWIPDSPEIRQNITRTLRFWNPYSDSSPVEGITEAISTFYEEDKQISIYVFGDDFPRGSVEAVCRYVSRINKADRFGNRLVRIHGIGFPTQVGYENGARFAHLMRKLSEQNGGTFVAIPHL
;
A
#
# COMPACT_ATOMS: atom_id res chain seq x y z
N MET A 1 -40.33 -3.39 -3.36
CA MET A 1 -39.80 -3.04 -4.69
C MET A 1 -38.73 -1.94 -4.65
N GLU A 2 -38.67 -1.05 -3.66
CA GLU A 2 -37.62 -0.01 -3.59
C GLU A 2 -36.24 -0.52 -3.15
N GLY A 3 -36.16 -1.61 -2.37
CA GLY A 3 -34.87 -2.16 -1.91
C GLY A 3 -34.06 -2.87 -3.00
N GLU A 4 -34.72 -3.52 -3.96
CA GLU A 4 -34.06 -4.26 -5.06
C GLU A 4 -33.43 -3.30 -6.08
N PHE A 5 -34.10 -2.20 -6.41
CA PHE A 5 -33.57 -1.20 -7.37
C PHE A 5 -32.34 -0.46 -6.83
N SER A 6 -32.30 -0.19 -5.52
CA SER A 6 -31.14 0.45 -4.88
C SER A 6 -29.91 -0.47 -4.89
N ALA A 7 -30.10 -1.77 -4.64
CA ALA A 7 -29.02 -2.75 -4.62
C ALA A 7 -28.45 -3.01 -6.03
N THR A 8 -29.30 -3.09 -7.05
CA THR A 8 -28.84 -3.27 -8.44
C THR A 8 -28.05 -2.04 -8.92
N ARG A 9 -28.48 -0.84 -8.54
CA ARG A 9 -27.78 0.40 -8.92
C ARG A 9 -26.42 0.51 -8.23
N SER A 10 -26.33 0.25 -6.93
CA SER A 10 -25.06 0.26 -6.20
C SER A 10 -24.07 -0.78 -6.73
N MET A 11 -24.54 -2.00 -7.02
CA MET A 11 -23.70 -3.05 -7.61
C MET A 11 -23.21 -2.69 -9.02
N SER A 12 -24.04 -2.02 -9.82
CA SER A 12 -23.65 -1.57 -11.17
C SER A 12 -22.64 -0.42 -11.12
N GLU A 13 -22.79 0.52 -10.19
CA GLU A 13 -21.86 1.65 -10.00
C GLU A 13 -20.51 1.16 -9.46
N GLU A 14 -20.52 0.22 -8.51
CA GLU A 14 -19.32 -0.43 -7.95
C GLU A 14 -18.58 -1.28 -9.01
N SER A 15 -19.32 -2.04 -9.83
CA SER A 15 -18.74 -2.80 -10.95
C SER A 15 -18.16 -1.90 -12.03
N THR A 16 -18.82 -0.77 -12.33
CA THR A 16 -18.35 0.20 -13.33
C THR A 16 -17.13 0.96 -12.83
N GLY A 17 -17.10 1.33 -11.55
CA GLY A 17 -15.93 1.94 -10.89
C GLY A 17 -14.72 1.02 -10.89
N THR A 18 -14.93 -0.25 -10.57
CA THR A 18 -13.89 -1.30 -10.57
C THR A 18 -13.37 -1.58 -11.99
N MET A 19 -14.26 -1.61 -12.99
CA MET A 19 -13.86 -1.81 -14.39
C MET A 19 -13.10 -0.59 -14.93
N ASN A 20 -13.51 0.63 -14.57
CA ASN A 20 -12.82 1.86 -14.96
C ASN A 20 -11.44 2.00 -14.30
N SER A 21 -11.28 1.59 -13.03
CA SER A 21 -9.98 1.58 -12.37
C SER A 21 -9.04 0.54 -12.97
N LEU A 22 -9.55 -0.65 -13.30
CA LEU A 22 -8.80 -1.71 -13.99
C LEU A 22 -8.37 -1.27 -15.41
N LEU A 23 -9.27 -0.62 -16.16
CA LEU A 23 -8.98 -0.08 -17.49
C LEU A 23 -7.94 1.04 -17.45
N SER A 24 -7.99 1.92 -16.44
CA SER A 24 -7.03 3.02 -16.26
C SER A 24 -5.64 2.49 -15.87
N ALA A 25 -5.57 1.48 -14.99
CA ALA A 25 -4.33 0.82 -14.61
C ALA A 25 -3.65 0.14 -15.82
N LYS A 26 -4.43 -0.52 -16.69
CA LYS A 26 -3.90 -1.14 -17.92
C LYS A 26 -3.37 -0.11 -18.93
N GLN A 27 -3.90 1.12 -18.91
CA GLN A 27 -3.50 2.19 -19.82
C GLN A 27 -2.22 2.93 -19.38
N THR A 28 -1.83 2.86 -18.10
CA THR A 28 -0.76 3.72 -17.54
C THR A 28 0.62 3.05 -17.45
N LEU A 29 0.75 1.80 -17.92
CA LEU A 29 2.05 1.10 -17.93
C LEU A 29 3.08 1.81 -18.82
N THR A 30 4.29 2.00 -18.32
CA THR A 30 5.40 2.52 -19.13
C THR A 30 5.79 1.51 -20.23
N GLU A 31 6.37 1.98 -21.34
CA GLU A 31 6.81 1.06 -22.42
C GLU A 31 7.84 0.04 -21.93
N GLU A 32 8.68 0.41 -20.96
CA GLU A 32 9.61 -0.52 -20.32
C GLU A 32 8.87 -1.58 -19.50
N MET A 33 7.86 -1.20 -18.70
CA MET A 33 7.01 -2.14 -17.96
C MET A 33 6.24 -3.07 -18.91
N LYS A 34 5.65 -2.55 -19.99
CA LYS A 34 4.98 -3.37 -21.02
C LYS A 34 5.93 -4.40 -21.63
N ARG A 35 7.17 -4.00 -21.94
CA ARG A 35 8.20 -4.90 -22.47
C ARG A 35 8.60 -5.98 -21.46
N LEU A 36 8.78 -5.60 -20.19
CA LEU A 36 9.14 -6.53 -19.13
C LEU A 36 7.99 -7.51 -18.85
N LEU A 37 6.75 -7.03 -18.82
CA LEU A 37 5.55 -7.83 -18.65
C LEU A 37 5.35 -8.83 -19.80
N LYS A 38 5.73 -8.50 -21.03
CA LYS A 38 5.62 -9.40 -22.19
C LYS A 38 6.38 -10.73 -22.02
N ASN A 39 7.48 -10.72 -21.26
CA ASN A 39 8.29 -11.91 -20.99
C ASN A 39 8.10 -12.46 -19.57
N TYR A 40 7.35 -11.72 -18.74
CA TYR A 40 6.97 -12.15 -17.40
C TYR A 40 5.75 -13.06 -17.53
N ASN A 41 5.83 -14.27 -16.97
CA ASN A 41 4.75 -15.25 -17.01
C ASN A 41 4.11 -15.34 -15.62
N PRO A 42 3.22 -14.39 -15.23
CA PRO A 42 2.50 -14.48 -13.98
C PRO A 42 1.51 -15.64 -14.04
N ILE A 43 1.21 -16.22 -12.87
CA ILE A 43 0.18 -17.25 -12.73
C ILE A 43 -1.24 -16.68 -12.93
N ASP A 44 -1.43 -15.36 -12.98
CA ASP A 44 -2.65 -14.74 -13.50
C ASP A 44 -2.42 -13.26 -13.89
N ASP A 45 -3.22 -12.78 -14.85
CA ASP A 45 -2.99 -11.61 -15.70
C ASP A 45 -2.85 -10.26 -14.93
N THR A 46 -1.73 -9.56 -15.15
CA THR A 46 -1.36 -8.15 -14.80
C THR A 46 -1.76 -7.56 -13.42
N THR A 47 -2.22 -8.39 -12.50
CA THR A 47 -2.67 -8.00 -11.15
C THR A 47 -2.39 -9.15 -10.20
N VAL A 48 -1.39 -9.02 -9.31
CA VAL A 48 -1.23 -9.97 -8.19
C VAL A 48 -2.11 -9.48 -7.05
N GLY A 49 -3.25 -10.13 -6.84
CA GLY A 49 -4.20 -9.77 -5.77
C GLY A 49 -4.94 -8.44 -5.99
N GLY A 50 -5.09 -7.98 -7.25
CA GLY A 50 -5.79 -6.73 -7.57
C GLY A 50 -4.97 -5.45 -7.40
N ILE A 51 -3.64 -5.55 -7.23
CA ILE A 51 -2.74 -4.39 -7.14
C ILE A 51 -2.17 -4.04 -8.54
N PRO A 52 -2.39 -2.82 -9.06
CA PRO A 52 -1.89 -2.39 -10.36
C PRO A 52 -0.36 -2.21 -10.39
N LEU A 53 0.29 -2.59 -11.50
CA LEU A 53 1.75 -2.63 -11.65
C LEU A 53 2.34 -1.45 -12.46
N ASP A 54 1.81 -0.24 -12.29
CA ASP A 54 2.20 0.96 -13.05
C ASP A 54 3.10 1.93 -12.27
N SER A 55 3.41 1.62 -11.01
CA SER A 55 4.23 2.50 -10.17
C SER A 55 5.72 2.29 -10.40
N GLU A 56 6.42 3.39 -10.64
CA GLU A 56 7.87 3.42 -10.80
C GLU A 56 8.59 3.68 -9.47
N TYR A 57 7.86 4.10 -8.43
CA TYR A 57 8.39 4.38 -7.10
C TYR A 57 7.52 3.72 -6.03
N ILE A 58 8.16 3.08 -5.05
CA ILE A 58 7.47 2.30 -4.02
C ILE A 58 7.92 2.76 -2.63
N ILE A 59 6.95 2.95 -1.74
CA ILE A 59 7.19 3.21 -0.32
C ILE A 59 6.49 2.13 0.50
N PHE A 60 7.22 1.50 1.40
CA PHE A 60 6.65 0.62 2.43
C PHE A 60 6.50 1.41 3.73
N VAL A 61 5.27 1.46 4.25
CA VAL A 61 4.94 1.96 5.59
C VAL A 61 4.55 0.75 6.43
N ILE A 62 5.33 0.43 7.45
CA ILE A 62 5.21 -0.84 8.17
C ILE A 62 4.91 -0.58 9.63
N ASP A 63 3.79 -1.09 10.13
CA ASP A 63 3.53 -1.22 11.57
C ASP A 63 4.58 -2.15 12.18
N THR A 64 5.41 -1.58 13.07
CA THR A 64 6.48 -2.30 13.78
C THR A 64 6.09 -2.62 15.23
N SER A 65 4.79 -2.61 15.55
CA SER A 65 4.29 -2.90 16.88
C SER A 65 4.62 -4.32 17.34
N GLY A 66 4.49 -4.54 18.65
CA GLY A 66 4.74 -5.84 19.26
C GLY A 66 3.84 -6.95 18.71
N SER A 67 2.58 -6.66 18.36
CA SER A 67 1.65 -7.66 17.80
C SER A 67 2.07 -8.10 16.41
N MET A 68 2.55 -7.17 15.56
CA MET A 68 3.16 -7.46 14.28
C MET A 68 4.43 -8.30 14.44
N TYR A 69 5.36 -7.84 15.28
CA TYR A 69 6.67 -8.49 15.44
C TYR A 69 6.58 -9.90 16.06
N GLN A 70 5.67 -10.11 17.01
CA GLN A 70 5.48 -11.40 17.70
C GLN A 70 4.55 -12.36 16.93
N GLY A 71 3.76 -11.86 15.99
CA GLY A 71 2.82 -12.64 15.18
C GLY A 71 3.28 -12.76 13.73
N PRO A 72 2.70 -11.98 12.80
CA PRO A 72 2.82 -12.18 11.36
C PRO A 72 4.14 -11.68 10.75
N TRP A 73 5.16 -11.32 11.54
CA TRP A 73 6.37 -10.66 11.01
C TRP A 73 7.06 -11.40 9.86
N ASN A 74 7.19 -12.73 9.96
CA ASN A 74 7.75 -13.53 8.88
C ASN A 74 6.92 -13.42 7.58
N LEU A 75 5.60 -13.32 7.71
CA LEU A 75 4.69 -13.13 6.59
C LEU A 75 4.79 -11.70 6.04
N VAL A 76 4.99 -10.68 6.87
CA VAL A 76 5.30 -9.30 6.43
C VAL A 76 6.54 -9.29 5.55
N ILE A 77 7.64 -9.90 6.01
CA ILE A 77 8.89 -10.03 5.25
C ILE A 77 8.66 -10.75 3.91
N GLN A 78 7.90 -11.85 3.94
CA GLN A 78 7.54 -12.59 2.73
C GLN A 78 6.77 -11.70 1.75
N LYS A 79 5.76 -10.96 2.21
CA LYS A 79 4.90 -10.13 1.36
C LYS A 79 5.59 -8.90 0.79
N ILE A 80 6.51 -8.30 1.52
CA ILE A 80 7.40 -7.25 0.99
C ILE A 80 8.30 -7.84 -0.11
N THR A 81 8.88 -9.02 0.14
CA THR A 81 9.76 -9.70 -0.82
C THR A 81 9.00 -10.09 -2.10
N GLU A 82 7.76 -10.59 -1.96
CA GLU A 82 6.86 -10.88 -3.08
C GLU A 82 6.48 -9.59 -3.82
N THR A 83 6.11 -8.52 -3.12
CA THR A 83 5.79 -7.23 -3.75
C THR A 83 6.96 -6.76 -4.61
N LEU A 84 8.17 -6.72 -4.04
CA LEU A 84 9.37 -6.34 -4.77
C LEU A 84 9.64 -7.28 -5.96
N SER A 85 9.40 -8.59 -5.86
CA SER A 85 9.67 -9.52 -6.95
C SER A 85 8.71 -9.39 -8.13
N VAL A 86 7.47 -8.94 -7.90
CA VAL A 86 6.49 -8.67 -8.97
C VAL A 86 6.90 -7.43 -9.77
N TYR A 87 7.53 -6.43 -9.15
CA TYR A 87 8.03 -5.25 -9.86
C TYR A 87 9.39 -5.54 -10.52
N PRO A 88 9.44 -5.68 -11.87
CA PRO A 88 10.65 -6.13 -12.55
C PRO A 88 11.81 -5.12 -12.43
N ARG A 89 11.50 -3.81 -12.39
CA ARG A 89 12.37 -2.71 -11.95
C ARG A 89 11.51 -1.56 -11.44
N VAL A 90 11.96 -0.89 -10.38
CA VAL A 90 11.45 0.42 -9.97
C VAL A 90 12.61 1.42 -9.95
N LYS A 91 12.31 2.72 -10.02
CA LYS A 91 13.31 3.79 -10.00
C LYS A 91 13.75 4.13 -8.57
N GLY A 92 12.87 3.95 -7.58
CA GLY A 92 13.18 4.23 -6.18
C GLY A 92 12.32 3.43 -5.22
N ILE A 93 12.93 3.03 -4.11
CA ILE A 93 12.28 2.36 -2.99
C ILE A 93 12.46 3.23 -1.74
N GLN A 94 11.48 3.22 -0.85
CA GLN A 94 11.69 3.65 0.52
C GLN A 94 10.98 2.75 1.52
N VAL A 95 11.53 2.66 2.74
CA VAL A 95 10.96 1.87 3.82
C VAL A 95 10.99 2.71 5.10
N LEU A 96 9.82 2.96 5.66
CA LEU A 96 9.64 3.62 6.94
C LEU A 96 8.59 2.87 7.77
N ASN A 97 8.59 3.09 9.09
CA ASN A 97 7.53 2.55 9.92
C ASN A 97 6.31 3.48 9.90
N ASP A 98 5.26 3.05 10.57
CA ASP A 98 4.02 3.80 10.76
C ASP A 98 4.18 5.14 11.49
N GLU A 99 5.29 5.34 12.23
CA GLU A 99 5.68 6.61 12.85
C GLU A 99 6.51 7.56 11.95
N GLY A 100 6.87 7.11 10.74
CA GLY A 100 7.76 7.88 9.84
C GLY A 100 9.26 7.66 10.07
N GLU A 101 9.67 6.71 10.91
CA GLU A 101 11.07 6.35 11.11
C GLU A 101 11.60 5.55 9.91
N TYR A 102 12.64 6.07 9.27
CA TYR A 102 13.30 5.45 8.13
C TYR A 102 14.11 4.21 8.53
N MET A 103 13.93 3.10 7.82
CA MET A 103 14.75 1.90 8.01
C MET A 103 16.24 2.16 7.77
N PHE A 104 16.56 2.94 6.73
CA PHE A 104 17.93 3.32 6.41
C PHE A 104 18.08 4.82 6.61
N GLY A 105 18.55 5.24 7.79
CA GLY A 105 18.72 6.66 8.13
C GLY A 105 19.63 7.43 7.18
N THR A 106 20.57 6.78 6.49
CA THR A 106 21.38 7.42 5.44
C THR A 106 20.55 7.85 4.22
N TYR A 107 19.37 7.28 4.02
CA TYR A 107 18.43 7.62 2.96
C TYR A 107 17.19 8.39 3.47
N SER A 108 17.22 8.93 4.71
CA SER A 108 16.15 9.80 5.18
C SER A 108 15.87 10.94 4.20
N GLY A 109 14.60 11.07 3.80
CA GLY A 109 14.12 12.05 2.83
C GLY A 109 14.64 11.88 1.39
N ARG A 110 15.20 10.72 1.05
CA ARG A 110 15.77 10.46 -0.29
C ARG A 110 15.38 9.08 -0.79
N TRP A 111 15.14 8.93 -2.09
CA TRP A 111 14.87 7.61 -2.67
C TRP A 111 16.08 6.69 -2.55
N ILE A 112 15.87 5.44 -2.13
CA ILE A 112 16.89 4.39 -2.27
C ILE A 112 16.84 3.91 -3.73
N PRO A 113 17.95 3.99 -4.49
CA PRO A 113 17.98 3.47 -5.86
C PRO A 113 17.77 1.95 -5.86
N ASP A 114 16.91 1.46 -6.75
CA ASP A 114 16.61 0.03 -6.84
C ASP A 114 17.81 -0.78 -7.35
N SER A 115 18.13 -1.87 -6.66
CA SER A 115 19.09 -2.87 -7.12
C SER A 115 18.82 -4.22 -6.44
N PRO A 116 19.25 -5.35 -7.03
CA PRO A 116 19.16 -6.65 -6.38
C PRO A 116 19.79 -6.67 -4.98
N GLU A 117 20.93 -5.99 -4.79
CA GLU A 117 21.62 -5.87 -3.52
C GLU A 117 20.81 -5.07 -2.49
N ILE A 118 20.19 -3.96 -2.91
CA ILE A 118 19.31 -3.15 -2.07
C ILE A 118 18.08 -3.95 -1.64
N ARG A 119 17.42 -4.65 -2.56
CA ARG A 119 16.26 -5.51 -2.25
C ARG A 119 16.63 -6.59 -1.23
N GLN A 120 17.77 -7.26 -1.41
CA GLN A 120 18.28 -8.22 -0.42
C GLN A 120 18.60 -7.57 0.93
N ASN A 121 19.13 -6.34 0.92
CA ASN A 121 19.44 -5.60 2.14
C ASN A 121 18.16 -5.24 2.91
N ILE A 122 17.11 -4.78 2.24
CA ILE A 122 15.78 -4.53 2.83
C ILE A 122 15.30 -5.80 3.55
N THR A 123 15.25 -6.94 2.84
CA THR A 123 14.81 -8.22 3.43
C THR A 123 15.68 -8.67 4.60
N ARG A 124 17.01 -8.42 4.56
CA ARG A 124 17.92 -8.74 5.67
C ARG A 124 17.67 -7.86 6.89
N THR A 125 17.54 -6.55 6.70
CA THR A 125 17.32 -5.58 7.77
C THR A 125 15.98 -5.81 8.47
N LEU A 126 14.91 -6.09 7.71
CA LEU A 126 13.57 -6.37 8.27
C LEU A 126 13.57 -7.48 9.33
N ARG A 127 14.49 -8.45 9.27
CA ARG A 127 14.56 -9.55 10.27
C ARG A 127 14.84 -9.07 11.69
N PHE A 128 15.43 -7.89 11.85
CA PHE A 128 15.85 -7.36 13.15
C PHE A 128 15.36 -5.93 13.40
N TRP A 129 14.61 -5.37 12.45
CA TRP A 129 14.16 -3.99 12.53
C TRP A 129 12.83 -3.92 13.30
N ASN A 130 12.91 -3.34 14.50
CA ASN A 130 11.80 -3.23 15.44
C ASN A 130 11.82 -1.85 16.14
N PRO A 131 11.71 -0.73 15.40
CA PRO A 131 11.55 0.60 15.99
C PRO A 131 10.21 0.71 16.72
N TYR A 132 10.08 1.74 17.55
CA TYR A 132 8.84 2.02 18.27
C TYR A 132 7.68 2.30 17.30
N SER A 133 6.48 1.83 17.65
CA SER A 133 5.24 2.02 16.90
C SER A 133 4.05 2.06 17.85
N ASP A 134 3.11 2.97 17.63
CA ASP A 134 1.82 3.06 18.32
C ASP A 134 0.63 2.47 17.52
N SER A 135 0.92 1.82 16.39
CA SER A 135 -0.02 1.23 15.42
C SER A 135 -0.90 2.24 14.67
N SER A 136 -0.48 3.51 14.56
CA SER A 136 -1.11 4.52 13.68
C SER A 136 -0.35 4.65 12.36
N PRO A 137 -0.96 4.34 11.20
CA PRO A 137 -0.31 4.54 9.90
C PRO A 137 -0.28 6.01 9.45
N VAL A 138 -0.85 6.94 10.22
CA VAL A 138 -1.11 8.32 9.77
C VAL A 138 0.20 9.08 9.55
N GLU A 139 1.10 8.99 10.51
CA GLU A 139 2.39 9.67 10.54
C GLU A 139 3.26 9.18 9.38
N GLY A 140 3.39 7.87 9.20
CA GLY A 140 4.14 7.26 8.11
C GLY A 140 3.56 7.57 6.73
N ILE A 141 2.23 7.52 6.56
CA ILE A 141 1.59 7.96 5.30
C ILE A 141 1.85 9.44 5.03
N THR A 142 1.83 10.28 6.07
CA THR A 142 2.09 11.72 5.94
C THR A 142 3.51 11.98 5.50
N GLU A 143 4.48 11.34 6.15
CA GLU A 143 5.90 11.43 5.81
C GLU A 143 6.12 10.98 4.35
N ALA A 144 5.55 9.84 3.98
CA ALA A 144 5.63 9.32 2.61
C ALA A 144 5.10 10.31 1.56
N ILE A 145 3.95 10.93 1.79
CA ILE A 145 3.35 11.88 0.83
C ILE A 145 4.12 13.20 0.82
N SER A 146 4.34 13.80 1.98
CA SER A 146 4.88 15.16 2.10
C SER A 146 6.33 15.25 1.65
N THR A 147 7.11 14.18 1.84
CA THR A 147 8.54 14.17 1.52
C THR A 147 8.81 13.72 0.09
N PHE A 148 8.05 12.75 -0.44
CA PHE A 148 8.42 12.06 -1.69
C PHE A 148 7.57 12.39 -2.90
N TYR A 149 6.40 13.03 -2.72
CA TYR A 149 5.58 13.39 -3.85
C TYR A 149 6.29 14.39 -4.78
N GLU A 150 6.36 14.03 -6.06
CA GLU A 150 6.79 14.90 -7.16
C GLU A 150 5.90 14.65 -8.38
N GLU A 151 5.57 15.70 -9.13
CA GLU A 151 4.56 15.67 -10.20
C GLU A 151 4.82 14.61 -11.30
N ASP A 152 6.09 14.30 -11.54
CA ASP A 152 6.53 13.34 -12.55
C ASP A 152 6.72 11.90 -12.03
N LYS A 153 6.40 11.64 -10.75
CA LYS A 153 6.58 10.33 -10.12
C LYS A 153 5.27 9.59 -9.91
N GLN A 154 5.20 8.38 -10.47
CA GLN A 154 4.14 7.42 -10.14
C GLN A 154 4.52 6.65 -8.88
N ILE A 155 3.95 7.04 -7.73
CA ILE A 155 4.28 6.52 -6.41
C ILE A 155 3.15 5.64 -5.87
N SER A 156 3.51 4.45 -5.40
CA SER A 156 2.65 3.58 -4.60
C SER A 156 3.17 3.43 -3.17
N ILE A 157 2.30 3.71 -2.21
CA ILE A 157 2.52 3.47 -0.79
C ILE A 157 1.84 2.15 -0.42
N TYR A 158 2.59 1.26 0.21
CA TYR A 158 2.08 0.00 0.75
C TYR A 158 2.12 0.06 2.28
N VAL A 159 0.94 0.05 2.90
CA VAL A 159 0.78 0.10 4.35
C VAL A 159 0.55 -1.30 4.89
N PHE A 160 1.40 -1.75 5.79
CA PHE A 160 1.35 -3.06 6.44
C PHE A 160 0.97 -2.88 7.91
N GLY A 161 -0.06 -3.59 8.40
CA GLY A 161 -0.47 -3.51 9.80
C GLY A 161 -1.53 -4.52 10.23
N ASP A 162 -1.74 -4.65 11.53
CA ASP A 162 -2.73 -5.56 12.13
C ASP A 162 -3.75 -4.88 13.04
N ASP A 163 -3.46 -3.67 13.51
CA ASP A 163 -4.26 -2.94 14.50
C ASP A 163 -4.39 -1.45 14.11
N PHE A 164 -5.47 -0.79 14.55
CA PHE A 164 -5.62 0.66 14.54
C PHE A 164 -6.31 1.09 15.85
N PRO A 165 -5.55 1.31 16.93
CA PRO A 165 -6.08 1.35 18.28
C PRO A 165 -6.73 2.69 18.62
N ARG A 166 -6.27 3.78 18.00
CA ARG A 166 -6.65 5.15 18.36
C ARG A 166 -7.09 5.94 17.13
N GLY A 167 -7.82 7.03 17.34
CA GLY A 167 -8.27 7.89 16.27
C GLY A 167 -9.55 7.41 15.57
N SER A 168 -10.05 8.26 14.66
CA SER A 168 -11.26 8.01 13.88
C SER A 168 -10.88 7.72 12.44
N VAL A 169 -11.43 6.64 11.89
CA VAL A 169 -11.27 6.28 10.47
C VAL A 169 -11.64 7.46 9.57
N GLU A 170 -12.77 8.11 9.83
CA GLU A 170 -13.23 9.28 9.07
C GLU A 170 -12.28 10.47 9.19
N ALA A 171 -11.73 10.72 10.39
CA ALA A 171 -10.77 11.79 10.59
C ALA A 171 -9.49 11.56 9.79
N VAL A 172 -8.96 10.34 9.82
CA VAL A 172 -7.78 9.94 9.05
C VAL A 172 -8.05 10.04 7.55
N CYS A 173 -9.13 9.45 7.05
CA CYS A 173 -9.49 9.53 5.62
C CYS A 173 -9.62 10.98 5.14
N ARG A 174 -10.24 11.86 5.93
CA ARG A 174 -10.34 13.30 5.61
C ARG A 174 -8.98 13.97 5.60
N TYR A 175 -8.12 13.64 6.56
CA TYR A 175 -6.78 14.21 6.63
C TYR A 175 -5.91 13.76 5.44
N VAL A 176 -5.86 12.45 5.16
CA VAL A 176 -5.15 11.90 3.99
C VAL A 176 -5.69 12.49 2.70
N SER A 177 -7.01 12.66 2.55
CA SER A 177 -7.61 13.30 1.37
C SER A 177 -7.17 14.75 1.14
N ARG A 178 -6.74 15.47 2.18
CA ARG A 178 -6.26 16.86 2.07
C ARG A 178 -4.80 16.93 1.63
N ILE A 179 -3.97 15.97 2.07
CA ILE A 179 -2.54 15.91 1.71
C ILE A 179 -2.34 15.19 0.37
N ASN A 180 -3.09 14.11 0.13
CA ASN A 180 -3.15 13.40 -1.16
C ASN A 180 -4.26 13.99 -2.02
N LYS A 181 -4.05 15.19 -2.53
CA LYS A 181 -5.09 15.91 -3.29
C LYS A 181 -5.46 15.18 -4.57
N ALA A 182 -6.75 15.23 -4.91
CA ALA A 182 -7.22 14.77 -6.22
C ALA A 182 -7.05 15.88 -7.25
N ASP A 183 -6.66 15.53 -8.47
CA ASP A 183 -6.76 16.39 -9.63
C ASP A 183 -8.22 16.52 -10.10
N ARG A 184 -8.45 17.28 -11.18
CA ARG A 184 -9.78 17.50 -11.76
C ARG A 184 -10.46 16.23 -12.29
N PHE A 185 -9.72 15.14 -12.46
CA PHE A 185 -10.18 13.85 -12.96
C PHE A 185 -10.33 12.83 -11.82
N GLY A 186 -10.02 13.19 -10.59
CA GLY A 186 -10.07 12.31 -9.43
C GLY A 186 -8.77 11.53 -9.17
N ASN A 187 -7.71 11.73 -9.97
CA ASN A 187 -6.43 11.08 -9.74
C ASN A 187 -5.74 11.67 -8.52
N ARG A 188 -5.18 10.82 -7.68
CA ARG A 188 -4.45 11.23 -6.48
C ARG A 188 -2.96 11.40 -6.76
N LEU A 189 -2.29 12.17 -5.91
CA LEU A 189 -0.84 12.40 -5.97
C LEU A 189 -0.05 11.08 -5.85
N VAL A 190 -0.52 10.20 -4.97
CA VAL A 190 0.04 8.86 -4.76
C VAL A 190 -1.07 7.82 -4.63
N ARG A 191 -0.76 6.56 -4.91
CA ARG A 191 -1.64 5.42 -4.60
C ARG A 191 -1.35 4.86 -3.21
N ILE A 192 -2.39 4.38 -2.52
CA ILE A 192 -2.25 3.80 -1.18
C ILE A 192 -2.87 2.40 -1.16
N HIS A 193 -2.04 1.39 -1.00
CA HIS A 193 -2.42 -0.01 -0.83
C HIS A 193 -2.34 -0.40 0.64
N GLY A 194 -3.24 -1.28 1.07
CA GLY A 194 -3.24 -1.81 2.42
C GLY A 194 -3.07 -3.32 2.46
N ILE A 195 -2.23 -3.79 3.36
CA ILE A 195 -2.00 -5.20 3.61
C ILE A 195 -2.25 -5.42 5.10
N GLY A 196 -3.39 -6.03 5.40
CA GLY A 196 -3.83 -6.33 6.76
C GLY A 196 -3.42 -7.73 7.20
N PHE A 197 -2.95 -7.85 8.43
CA PHE A 197 -2.60 -9.14 9.04
C PHE A 197 -3.45 -9.39 10.27
N PRO A 198 -4.64 -10.02 10.17
CA PRO A 198 -5.47 -10.26 11.34
C PRO A 198 -4.71 -11.08 12.41
N THR A 199 -4.47 -10.50 13.59
CA THR A 199 -3.85 -11.19 14.73
C THR A 199 -4.86 -11.40 15.85
N GLN A 200 -4.61 -12.39 16.71
CA GLN A 200 -5.43 -12.60 17.91
C GLN A 200 -5.25 -11.49 18.95
N VAL A 201 -4.05 -10.89 19.00
CA VAL A 201 -3.70 -9.83 19.96
C VAL A 201 -4.36 -8.50 19.58
N GLY A 202 -4.51 -8.20 18.29
CA GLY A 202 -5.17 -7.01 17.78
C GLY A 202 -6.65 -7.20 17.41
N TYR A 203 -7.32 -8.30 17.80
CA TYR A 203 -8.63 -8.69 17.23
C TYR A 203 -9.71 -7.59 17.28
N GLU A 204 -9.82 -6.86 18.39
CA GLU A 204 -10.85 -5.81 18.55
C GLU A 204 -10.64 -4.63 17.59
N ASN A 205 -9.39 -4.29 17.29
CA ASN A 205 -9.04 -3.16 16.44
C ASN A 205 -8.62 -3.56 15.03
N GLY A 206 -8.35 -4.83 14.76
CA GLY A 206 -8.01 -5.31 13.42
C GLY A 206 -9.16 -5.10 12.43
N ALA A 207 -10.41 -5.16 12.91
CA ALA A 207 -11.58 -4.74 12.12
C ALA A 207 -11.55 -3.23 11.81
N ARG A 208 -11.07 -2.40 12.73
CA ARG A 208 -10.91 -0.95 12.52
C ARG A 208 -9.78 -0.66 11.53
N PHE A 209 -8.66 -1.37 11.62
CA PHE A 209 -7.57 -1.30 10.64
C PHE A 209 -8.07 -1.69 9.25
N ALA A 210 -8.76 -2.83 9.12
CA ALA A 210 -9.33 -3.27 7.86
C ALA A 210 -10.33 -2.26 7.28
N HIS A 211 -11.18 -1.66 8.14
CA HIS A 211 -12.10 -0.61 7.71
C HIS A 211 -11.35 0.65 7.24
N LEU A 212 -10.32 1.08 7.98
CA LEU A 212 -9.48 2.21 7.61
C LEU A 212 -8.81 1.98 6.25
N MET A 213 -8.12 0.85 6.11
CA MET A 213 -7.35 0.56 4.90
C MET A 213 -8.25 0.30 3.70
N ARG A 214 -9.43 -0.31 3.87
CA ARG A 214 -10.43 -0.41 2.80
C ARG A 214 -10.80 0.98 2.27
N LYS A 215 -11.14 1.93 3.16
CA LYS A 215 -11.51 3.30 2.74
C LYS A 215 -10.34 4.07 2.17
N LEU A 216 -9.15 3.98 2.77
CA LEU A 216 -7.97 4.67 2.25
C LEU A 216 -7.59 4.14 0.87
N SER A 217 -7.57 2.83 0.66
CA SER A 217 -7.28 2.26 -0.66
C SER A 217 -8.31 2.68 -1.71
N GLU A 218 -9.60 2.56 -1.40
CA GLU A 218 -10.68 2.99 -2.31
C GLU A 218 -10.55 4.48 -2.69
N GLN A 219 -10.32 5.36 -1.71
CA GLN A 219 -10.22 6.80 -1.95
C GLN A 219 -8.93 7.24 -2.64
N ASN A 220 -7.91 6.37 -2.65
CA ASN A 220 -6.58 6.67 -3.17
C ASN A 220 -6.16 5.77 -4.34
N GLY A 221 -7.12 5.14 -5.03
CA GLY A 221 -6.85 4.36 -6.23
C GLY A 221 -5.97 3.13 -5.98
N GLY A 222 -5.96 2.63 -4.75
CA GLY A 222 -5.24 1.41 -4.36
C GLY A 222 -6.18 0.27 -4.00
N THR A 223 -5.60 -0.76 -3.39
CA THR A 223 -6.29 -2.01 -3.06
C THR A 223 -5.96 -2.42 -1.63
N PHE A 224 -6.96 -2.90 -0.91
CA PHE A 224 -6.77 -3.51 0.41
C PHE A 224 -6.88 -5.02 0.32
N VAL A 225 -5.91 -5.73 0.90
CA VAL A 225 -5.89 -7.19 1.01
C VAL A 225 -5.67 -7.57 2.47
N ALA A 226 -6.58 -8.38 3.02
CA ALA A 226 -6.37 -9.02 4.32
C ALA A 226 -5.76 -10.40 4.11
N ILE A 227 -4.63 -10.66 4.78
CA ILE A 227 -3.88 -11.92 4.67
C ILE A 227 -4.09 -12.70 5.96
N PRO A 228 -4.93 -13.75 5.96
CA PRO A 228 -5.09 -14.59 7.13
C PRO A 228 -3.78 -15.33 7.40
N HIS A 229 -3.30 -15.22 8.64
CA HIS A 229 -2.25 -16.07 9.17
C HIS A 229 -2.93 -17.09 10.10
N LEU A 230 -3.21 -18.27 9.55
CA LEU A 230 -3.58 -19.46 10.31
C LEU A 230 -2.33 -20.29 10.63
#